data_AF-A0A0E1WEA8-F1
#
_entry.id   AF-A0A0E1WEA8-F1
#
_cell.length_a   1.000
_cell.length_b   1.000
_cell.length_c   1.000
_cell.angle_alpha   90.00
_cell.angle_beta   90.00
_cell.angle_gamma   90.00
#
_symmetry.space_group_name_H-M   'P 1'
#
loop_
_entity.id
_entity.type
_entity.pdbx_description
1 polymer ?
#
loop_
_entity_poly.entity_id
_entity_poly.type
_entity_poly.pdbx_seq_one_letter_code
_entity_poly.pdbx_strand_id
1 'polypeptide(L)'
;MTSFALPSHIAFDGYRRLAAGPLPTVALAVKRAIANDAIGGALLIFDNATGRSIDIDTRGSDDEVAARYAPAASADIAPGAAAGAHRERAADLADAAGTSNAADADPLAPEPPRGRGRPKLGVVAREVTLLPRHWAWLATQPGGASVALRRLVDEARRAHAHKDRSRRAQERAYHFMSAIAGDMPGFEEASRALFANDAARLRAQIAGWPADVRDHALALASPDDGAPLPEVR
;
A
#
# COMPACT_ATOMS: atom_id res chain seq x y z
N MET A 1 12.98 5.50 -22.10
CA MET A 1 13.51 5.57 -20.73
C MET A 1 13.01 4.36 -19.99
N THR A 2 13.90 3.47 -19.56
CA THR A 2 13.55 2.27 -18.80
C THR A 2 13.25 2.67 -17.36
N SER A 3 11.97 2.83 -17.05
CA SER A 3 11.53 3.04 -15.67
C SER A 3 11.72 1.74 -14.90
N PHE A 4 12.75 1.68 -14.06
CA PHE A 4 12.94 0.60 -13.12
C PHE A 4 12.24 0.98 -11.82
N ALA A 5 11.21 0.21 -11.44
CA ALA A 5 10.56 0.36 -10.16
C ALA A 5 11.61 0.27 -9.03
N LEU A 6 11.54 1.21 -8.07
CA LEU A 6 12.43 1.18 -6.92
C LEU A 6 12.26 -0.15 -6.16
N PRO A 7 13.35 -0.86 -5.80
CA PRO A 7 13.24 -2.02 -4.90
C PRO A 7 12.65 -1.55 -3.57
N SER A 8 11.88 -2.38 -2.87
CA SER A 8 11.23 -1.91 -1.63
C SER A 8 12.22 -1.59 -0.52
N HIS A 9 13.33 -2.33 -0.43
CA HIS A 9 14.38 -2.11 0.57
C HIS A 9 15.78 -2.15 -0.05
N ILE A 10 16.73 -1.55 0.64
CA ILE A 10 18.16 -1.56 0.31
C ILE A 10 18.99 -1.65 1.59
N ALA A 11 20.12 -2.35 1.54
CA ALA A 11 21.12 -2.40 2.60
C ALA A 11 22.46 -1.86 2.11
N PHE A 12 23.15 -1.13 2.98
CA PHE A 12 24.48 -0.58 2.80
C PHE A 12 25.43 -1.10 3.89
N ASP A 13 26.65 -1.38 3.49
CA ASP A 13 27.82 -1.59 4.35
C ASP A 13 28.69 -0.34 4.25
N GLY A 14 28.59 0.55 5.24
CA GLY A 14 29.08 1.92 5.15
C GLY A 14 28.45 2.65 3.97
N TYR A 15 29.25 2.88 2.92
CA TYR A 15 28.80 3.55 1.68
C TYR A 15 28.69 2.61 0.47
N ARG A 16 28.97 1.31 0.63
CA ARG A 16 28.80 0.31 -0.44
C ARG A 16 27.42 -0.33 -0.33
N ARG A 17 26.70 -0.46 -1.44
CA ARG A 17 25.44 -1.21 -1.46
C ARG A 17 25.74 -2.70 -1.24
N LEU A 18 25.10 -3.29 -0.25
CA LEU A 18 25.21 -4.72 0.07
C LEU A 18 24.16 -5.54 -0.68
N ALA A 19 22.89 -5.10 -0.64
CA ALA A 19 21.76 -5.78 -1.28
C ALA A 19 20.62 -4.79 -1.55
N ALA A 20 19.75 -5.08 -2.53
CA ALA A 20 18.52 -4.33 -2.77
C ALA A 20 17.43 -5.28 -3.27
N GLY A 21 16.19 -5.11 -2.80
CA GLY A 21 15.06 -5.96 -3.17
C GLY A 21 13.98 -6.03 -2.08
N PRO A 22 13.17 -7.11 -2.06
CA PRO A 22 12.24 -7.39 -0.97
C PRO A 22 12.94 -7.57 0.37
N LEU A 23 12.26 -7.20 1.47
CA LEU A 23 12.82 -7.28 2.82
C LEU A 23 13.35 -8.68 3.23
N PRO A 24 12.70 -9.82 2.90
CA PRO A 24 13.28 -11.14 3.15
C PRO A 24 14.64 -11.34 2.48
N THR A 25 14.77 -10.92 1.22
CA THR A 25 16.00 -11.07 0.44
C THR A 25 17.11 -10.21 1.00
N VAL A 26 16.80 -8.97 1.40
CA VAL A 26 17.74 -8.06 2.04
C VAL A 26 18.16 -8.60 3.41
N ALA A 27 17.21 -9.08 4.24
CA ALA A 27 17.50 -9.64 5.56
C ALA A 27 18.41 -10.88 5.49
N LEU A 28 18.18 -11.78 4.54
CA LEU A 28 19.06 -12.94 4.30
C LEU A 28 20.46 -12.53 3.80
N ALA A 29 20.55 -11.54 2.90
CA ALA A 29 21.84 -11.05 2.43
C ALA A 29 22.66 -10.40 3.55
N VAL A 30 22.01 -9.58 4.38
CA VAL A 30 22.58 -8.96 5.58
C VAL A 30 23.06 -10.03 6.57
N LYS A 31 22.22 -11.01 6.89
CA LYS A 31 22.57 -12.11 7.80
C LYS A 31 23.80 -12.89 7.32
N ARG A 32 23.86 -13.23 6.02
CA ARG A 32 24.99 -13.95 5.43
C ARG A 32 26.26 -13.11 5.40
N ALA A 33 26.16 -11.81 5.19
CA ALA A 33 27.31 -10.90 5.27
C ALA A 33 27.88 -10.83 6.70
N ILE A 34 27.02 -10.77 7.73
CA ILE A 34 27.43 -10.83 9.15
C ILE A 34 28.07 -12.20 9.46
N ALA A 35 27.46 -13.30 9.04
CA ALA A 35 27.97 -14.66 9.31
C ALA A 35 29.33 -14.95 8.64
N ASN A 36 29.64 -14.27 7.54
CA ASN A 36 30.88 -14.40 6.79
C ASN A 36 31.94 -13.33 7.16
N ASP A 37 31.71 -12.53 8.20
CA ASP A 37 32.56 -11.39 8.60
C ASP A 37 32.86 -10.40 7.45
N ALA A 38 31.87 -10.20 6.58
CA ALA A 38 31.99 -9.46 5.32
C ALA A 38 31.45 -8.02 5.41
N ILE A 39 31.20 -7.52 6.62
CA ILE A 39 30.74 -6.15 6.91
C ILE A 39 31.94 -5.31 7.36
N GLY A 40 32.33 -4.33 6.56
CA GLY A 40 33.49 -3.47 6.82
C GLY A 40 33.18 -2.14 7.53
N GLY A 41 31.90 -1.76 7.63
CA GLY A 41 31.48 -0.47 8.18
C GLY A 41 30.11 -0.51 8.86
N ALA A 42 29.46 0.66 8.96
CA ALA A 42 28.14 0.77 9.56
C ALA A 42 27.08 0.13 8.64
N LEU A 43 26.44 -0.93 9.13
CA LEU A 43 25.33 -1.58 8.44
C LEU A 43 24.06 -0.72 8.57
N LEU A 44 23.52 -0.26 7.43
CA LEU A 44 22.29 0.53 7.37
C LEU A 44 21.31 -0.10 6.38
N ILE A 45 20.04 -0.20 6.76
CA ILE A 45 18.97 -0.78 5.94
C ILE A 45 17.86 0.25 5.83
N PHE A 46 17.38 0.50 4.61
CA PHE A 46 16.36 1.50 4.34
C PHE A 46 15.11 0.88 3.72
N ASP A 47 13.95 1.37 4.13
CA ASP A 47 12.69 1.26 3.38
C ASP A 47 12.64 2.37 2.33
N ASN A 48 12.60 2.02 1.05
CA ASN A 48 12.63 2.98 -0.05
C ASN A 48 11.27 3.66 -0.28
N ALA A 49 10.18 3.18 0.32
CA ALA A 49 8.90 3.88 0.29
C ALA A 49 8.92 5.15 1.16
N THR A 50 9.68 5.14 2.26
CA THR A 50 9.81 6.27 3.21
C THR A 50 11.19 6.91 3.24
N GLY A 51 12.22 6.24 2.72
CA GLY A 51 13.63 6.65 2.78
C GLY A 51 14.26 6.52 4.16
N ARG A 52 13.57 5.90 5.12
CA ARG A 52 14.02 5.82 6.52
C ARG A 52 14.82 4.56 6.78
N SER A 53 15.79 4.66 7.67
CA SER A 53 16.49 3.49 8.19
C SER A 53 15.55 2.65 9.06
N ILE A 54 15.70 1.33 8.98
CA ILE A 54 14.95 0.35 9.77
C ILE A 54 15.91 -0.67 10.39
N ASP A 55 15.58 -1.11 11.61
CA ASP A 55 16.27 -2.21 12.27
C ASP A 55 15.59 -3.54 11.94
N ILE A 56 16.38 -4.59 11.69
CA ILE A 56 15.88 -5.95 11.48
C ILE A 56 16.54 -6.94 12.44
N ASP A 57 15.77 -7.95 12.84
CA ASP A 57 16.25 -9.08 13.61
C ASP A 57 16.63 -10.21 12.66
N THR A 58 17.93 -10.43 12.48
CA THR A 58 18.49 -11.52 11.65
C THR A 58 18.77 -12.81 12.44
N ARG A 59 18.34 -12.90 13.71
CA ARG A 59 18.54 -14.10 14.54
C ARG A 59 17.61 -15.24 14.12
N GLY A 60 18.11 -16.46 14.25
CA GLY A 60 17.41 -17.70 13.88
C GLY A 60 18.02 -18.40 12.66
N SER A 61 17.32 -19.39 12.11
CA SER A 61 17.64 -20.03 10.83
C SER A 61 17.38 -19.08 9.65
N ASP A 62 17.80 -19.46 8.43
CA ASP A 62 17.48 -18.64 7.24
C ASP A 62 15.96 -18.64 6.98
N ASP A 63 15.30 -19.79 7.16
CA ASP A 63 13.86 -19.93 7.00
C ASP A 63 13.07 -19.11 8.03
N GLU A 64 13.52 -19.05 9.30
CA GLU A 64 12.89 -18.23 10.35
C GLU A 64 12.98 -16.74 10.04
N VAL A 65 14.13 -16.27 9.54
CA VAL A 65 14.32 -14.87 9.14
C VAL A 65 13.49 -14.54 7.89
N ALA A 66 13.45 -15.46 6.91
CA ALA A 66 12.63 -15.30 5.72
C ALA A 66 11.13 -15.25 6.04
N ALA A 67 10.65 -16.13 6.94
CA ALA A 67 9.26 -16.17 7.39
C ALA A 67 8.87 -14.92 8.19
N ARG A 68 9.77 -14.40 9.04
CA ARG A 68 9.56 -13.17 9.84
C ARG A 68 9.30 -11.94 8.98
N TYR A 69 9.97 -11.84 7.84
CA TYR A 69 9.86 -10.69 6.92
C TYR A 69 9.06 -10.98 5.66
N ALA A 70 8.52 -12.19 5.51
CA ALA A 70 7.64 -12.53 4.41
C ALA A 70 6.50 -11.51 4.36
N PRO A 71 6.15 -10.96 3.18
CA PRO A 71 4.97 -10.13 3.07
C PRO A 71 3.78 -10.94 3.57
N ALA A 72 2.92 -10.33 4.39
CA ALA A 72 1.72 -10.98 4.92
C ALA A 72 0.80 -11.38 3.75
N ALA A 73 0.99 -12.61 3.26
CA ALA A 73 0.42 -13.10 2.03
C ALA A 73 -1.05 -13.48 2.23
N SER A 74 -1.91 -12.47 2.32
CA SER A 74 -3.38 -12.56 2.26
C SER A 74 -3.94 -13.82 2.93
N ALA A 75 -3.56 -14.04 4.19
CA ALA A 75 -3.82 -15.27 4.93
C ALA A 75 -5.27 -15.35 5.43
N ASP A 76 -6.23 -15.28 4.49
CA ASP A 76 -7.65 -15.49 4.77
C ASP A 76 -8.50 -15.80 3.50
N ILE A 77 -7.98 -16.66 2.59
CA ILE A 77 -8.84 -17.44 1.69
C ILE A 77 -8.32 -18.88 1.56
N ALA A 78 -8.80 -19.76 2.45
CA ALA A 78 -8.87 -21.20 2.19
C ALA A 78 -10.30 -21.68 2.53
N PRO A 79 -11.01 -22.38 1.64
CA PRO A 79 -12.41 -22.73 1.85
C PRO A 79 -12.55 -23.91 2.82
N GLY A 80 -13.31 -23.72 3.90
CA GLY A 80 -13.68 -24.80 4.82
C GLY A 80 -14.66 -25.77 4.18
N ALA A 81 -14.20 -26.97 3.82
CA ALA A 81 -15.03 -28.03 3.27
C ALA A 81 -14.68 -29.41 3.87
N ALA A 82 -15.18 -29.69 5.09
CA ALA A 82 -15.54 -31.03 5.58
C ALA A 82 -15.94 -30.99 7.07
N ALA A 83 -17.24 -31.19 7.37
CA ALA A 83 -17.76 -31.83 8.59
C ALA A 83 -19.30 -31.77 8.60
N GLY A 84 -19.96 -32.79 8.03
CA GLY A 84 -21.40 -32.96 8.12
C GLY A 84 -21.76 -34.42 8.37
N ALA A 85 -22.00 -34.77 9.64
CA ALA A 85 -22.50 -36.09 10.03
C ALA A 85 -23.19 -36.05 11.42
N HIS A 86 -24.43 -36.56 11.47
CA HIS A 86 -25.32 -36.73 12.65
C HIS A 86 -25.82 -35.41 13.32
N ARG A 87 -27.08 -35.29 13.77
CA ARG A 87 -28.11 -36.33 14.05
C ARG A 87 -29.58 -35.85 13.86
N GLU A 88 -30.43 -36.85 13.57
CA GLU A 88 -31.90 -37.05 13.77
C GLU A 88 -32.61 -36.21 14.87
N ARG A 89 -33.96 -36.05 14.97
CA ARG A 89 -35.18 -36.45 14.20
C ARG A 89 -36.43 -35.75 14.83
N ALA A 90 -37.55 -35.64 14.07
CA ALA A 90 -38.97 -35.69 14.52
C ALA A 90 -39.47 -34.67 15.60
N ALA A 91 -40.73 -34.24 15.72
CA ALA A 91 -41.99 -34.28 14.98
C ALA A 91 -43.03 -33.47 15.82
N ASP A 92 -44.28 -33.34 15.32
CA ASP A 92 -45.51 -32.95 16.05
C ASP A 92 -45.66 -31.46 16.48
N LEU A 93 -46.81 -30.76 16.46
CA LEU A 93 -48.19 -30.93 15.93
C LEU A 93 -48.60 -29.59 15.22
N ALA A 94 -49.44 -29.50 14.16
CA ALA A 94 -50.87 -29.81 13.97
C ALA A 94 -51.88 -28.96 14.78
N ASP A 95 -52.59 -28.06 14.10
CA ASP A 95 -54.02 -27.75 14.35
C ASP A 95 -54.68 -27.22 13.05
N ALA A 96 -55.99 -27.42 12.89
CA ALA A 96 -56.73 -27.16 11.65
C ALA A 96 -58.20 -26.75 11.88
N ALA A 97 -58.55 -25.53 11.46
CA ALA A 97 -59.90 -25.07 11.11
C ALA A 97 -59.78 -23.78 10.27
N GLY A 98 -60.65 -23.45 9.31
CA GLY A 98 -61.82 -24.17 8.83
C GLY A 98 -62.80 -23.18 8.16
N THR A 99 -63.27 -23.51 6.96
CA THR A 99 -64.37 -22.86 6.21
C THR A 99 -64.04 -21.62 5.36
N SER A 100 -64.51 -21.72 4.11
CA SER A 100 -64.44 -20.78 3.00
C SER A 100 -65.50 -19.68 3.02
N ASN A 101 -65.24 -18.58 2.31
CA ASN A 101 -66.20 -18.14 1.29
C ASN A 101 -65.48 -17.53 0.08
N ALA A 102 -66.07 -17.64 -1.11
CA ALA A 102 -65.45 -17.26 -2.39
C ALA A 102 -66.12 -16.04 -3.02
N ALA A 103 -65.34 -15.18 -3.70
CA ALA A 103 -65.83 -14.25 -4.70
C ALA A 103 -64.72 -13.85 -5.68
N ASP A 104 -64.94 -14.19 -6.95
CA ASP A 104 -64.49 -13.53 -8.18
C ASP A 104 -62.99 -13.46 -8.55
N ALA A 105 -62.76 -13.28 -9.86
CA ALA A 105 -61.54 -13.68 -10.55
C ALA A 105 -60.84 -12.52 -11.25
N ASP A 106 -59.51 -12.61 -11.39
CA ASP A 106 -58.82 -12.46 -12.68
C ASP A 106 -57.41 -13.10 -12.59
N PRO A 107 -56.94 -13.88 -13.58
CA PRO A 107 -55.58 -14.40 -13.60
C PRO A 107 -54.61 -13.49 -14.38
N LEU A 108 -53.30 -13.71 -14.19
CA LEU A 108 -52.18 -13.21 -15.00
C LEU A 108 -51.59 -11.82 -14.63
N ALA A 109 -50.70 -11.80 -13.64
CA ALA A 109 -49.64 -10.78 -13.53
C ALA A 109 -48.28 -11.47 -13.20
N PRO A 110 -47.19 -11.23 -13.95
CA PRO A 110 -45.92 -11.92 -13.75
C PRO A 110 -45.10 -11.36 -12.59
N GLU A 111 -44.36 -12.22 -11.88
CA GLU A 111 -43.37 -11.79 -10.88
C GLU A 111 -42.29 -10.88 -11.50
N PRO A 112 -41.83 -9.83 -10.78
CA PRO A 112 -40.76 -8.98 -11.27
C PRO A 112 -39.42 -9.76 -11.33
N PRO A 113 -38.66 -9.65 -12.44
CA PRO A 113 -37.44 -10.41 -12.61
C PRO A 113 -36.35 -9.99 -11.61
N ARG A 114 -35.75 -10.98 -10.93
CA ARG A 114 -34.64 -10.80 -9.99
C ARG A 114 -33.51 -10.00 -10.64
N GLY A 115 -33.27 -8.80 -10.12
CA GLY A 115 -32.31 -7.84 -10.67
C GLY A 115 -30.90 -8.43 -10.81
N ARG A 116 -30.36 -8.36 -12.04
CA ARG A 116 -29.03 -8.89 -12.39
C ARG A 116 -27.97 -8.31 -11.45
N GLY A 117 -27.10 -9.18 -10.94
CA GLY A 117 -26.13 -8.85 -9.90
C GLY A 117 -25.25 -7.65 -10.28
N ARG A 118 -25.50 -6.51 -9.64
CA ARG A 118 -24.55 -5.40 -9.60
C ARG A 118 -23.28 -5.93 -8.92
N PRO A 119 -22.09 -5.84 -9.56
CA PRO A 119 -20.85 -6.21 -8.90
C PRO A 119 -20.75 -5.46 -7.57
N LYS A 120 -20.46 -6.18 -6.48
CA LYS A 120 -20.19 -5.55 -5.19
C LYS A 120 -18.89 -4.77 -5.33
N LEU A 121 -18.98 -3.48 -5.67
CA LEU A 121 -17.91 -2.53 -5.33
C LEU A 121 -17.70 -2.70 -3.82
N GLY A 122 -16.47 -3.03 -3.41
CA GLY A 122 -16.09 -3.20 -2.00
C GLY A 122 -16.10 -1.88 -1.26
N VAL A 123 -17.27 -1.26 -1.11
CA VAL A 123 -17.46 0.00 -0.40
C VAL A 123 -17.56 -0.30 1.09
N VAL A 124 -16.48 -0.06 1.81
CA VAL A 124 -16.52 -0.03 3.28
C VAL A 124 -17.19 1.28 3.71
N ALA A 125 -18.28 1.17 4.49
CA ALA A 125 -18.94 2.34 5.05
C ALA A 125 -18.10 2.90 6.21
N ARG A 126 -17.88 4.21 6.23
CA ARG A 126 -17.26 4.96 7.33
C ARG A 126 -17.97 6.30 7.51
N GLU A 127 -17.99 6.79 8.74
CA GLU A 127 -18.61 8.07 9.08
C GLU A 127 -17.78 9.25 8.58
N VAL A 128 -18.45 10.31 8.11
CA VAL A 128 -17.81 11.54 7.63
C VAL A 128 -18.62 12.74 8.13
N THR A 129 -17.98 13.62 8.90
CA THR A 129 -18.60 14.85 9.38
C THR A 129 -18.33 16.00 8.41
N LEU A 130 -19.39 16.62 7.88
CA LEU A 130 -19.32 17.76 6.97
C LEU A 130 -20.23 18.90 7.44
N LEU A 131 -19.91 20.13 7.02
CA LEU A 131 -20.74 21.30 7.31
C LEU A 131 -22.12 21.18 6.64
N PRO A 132 -23.22 21.72 7.24
CA PRO A 132 -24.57 21.62 6.68
C PRO A 132 -24.70 22.09 5.22
N ARG A 133 -23.97 23.16 4.84
CA ARG A 133 -23.90 23.65 3.45
C ARG A 133 -23.35 22.62 2.45
N HIS A 134 -22.42 21.76 2.88
CA HIS A 134 -21.86 20.71 2.04
C HIS A 134 -22.84 19.55 1.90
N TRP A 135 -23.58 19.20 2.97
CA TRP A 135 -24.67 18.23 2.89
C TRP A 135 -25.81 18.68 1.97
N ALA A 136 -26.21 19.95 2.06
CA ALA A 136 -27.20 20.54 1.15
C ALA A 136 -26.76 20.44 -0.31
N TRP A 137 -25.49 20.74 -0.62
CA TRP A 137 -24.95 20.59 -1.97
C TRP A 137 -24.80 19.12 -2.41
N LEU A 138 -24.42 18.21 -1.50
CA LEU A 138 -24.32 16.77 -1.80
C LEU A 138 -25.67 16.12 -2.08
N ALA A 139 -26.74 16.62 -1.46
CA ALA A 139 -28.11 16.15 -1.67
C ALA A 139 -28.65 16.48 -3.07
N THR A 140 -28.14 17.53 -3.75
CA THR A 140 -28.54 17.88 -5.12
C THR A 140 -27.79 17.11 -6.21
N GLN A 141 -26.84 16.23 -5.86
CA GLN A 141 -25.97 15.58 -6.83
C GLN A 141 -26.61 14.34 -7.48
N PRO A 142 -26.53 14.20 -8.82
CA PRO A 142 -27.05 13.01 -9.50
C PRO A 142 -26.26 11.75 -9.11
N GLY A 143 -26.96 10.75 -8.59
CA GLY A 143 -26.36 9.54 -8.01
C GLY A 143 -26.05 9.62 -6.51
N GLY A 144 -26.37 10.75 -5.85
CA GLY A 144 -26.30 10.93 -4.41
C GLY A 144 -24.90 11.21 -3.84
N ALA A 145 -24.87 11.57 -2.55
CA ALA A 145 -23.69 12.05 -1.85
C ALA A 145 -22.45 11.15 -2.02
N SER A 146 -22.61 9.82 -1.90
CA SER A 146 -21.49 8.87 -1.99
C SER A 146 -20.92 8.70 -3.40
N VAL A 147 -21.63 9.10 -4.46
CA VAL A 147 -21.06 9.17 -5.83
C VAL A 147 -20.32 10.48 -6.02
N ALA A 148 -20.91 11.59 -5.58
CA ALA A 148 -20.27 12.91 -5.65
C ALA A 148 -18.96 12.97 -4.84
N LEU A 149 -18.97 12.48 -3.60
CA LEU A 149 -17.76 12.42 -2.76
C LEU A 149 -16.64 11.59 -3.41
N ARG A 150 -16.96 10.43 -4.02
CA ARG A 150 -15.95 9.64 -4.74
C ARG A 150 -15.39 10.40 -5.94
N ARG A 151 -16.23 11.07 -6.73
CA ARG A 151 -15.76 11.89 -7.88
C ARG A 151 -14.84 13.02 -7.41
N LEU A 152 -15.22 13.75 -6.36
CA LEU A 152 -14.41 14.81 -5.77
C LEU A 152 -13.07 14.29 -5.24
N VAL A 153 -13.08 13.13 -4.57
CA VAL A 153 -11.85 12.46 -4.09
C VAL A 153 -10.98 12.02 -5.27
N ASP A 154 -11.55 11.40 -6.30
CA ASP A 154 -10.80 10.96 -7.49
C ASP A 154 -10.22 12.15 -8.27
N GLU A 155 -10.96 13.25 -8.38
CA GLU A 155 -10.53 14.49 -9.03
C GLU A 155 -9.41 15.18 -8.24
N ALA A 156 -9.58 15.36 -6.93
CA ALA A 156 -8.54 15.91 -6.05
C ALA A 156 -7.28 15.02 -6.05
N ARG A 157 -7.45 13.69 -6.00
CA ARG A 157 -6.34 12.73 -6.12
C ARG A 157 -5.59 12.92 -7.43
N ARG A 158 -6.28 13.05 -8.58
CA ARG A 158 -5.64 13.30 -9.89
C ARG A 158 -4.95 14.66 -9.95
N ALA A 159 -5.60 15.72 -9.49
CA ALA A 159 -5.08 17.09 -9.52
C ALA A 159 -3.80 17.25 -8.69
N HIS A 160 -3.70 16.56 -7.55
CA HIS A 160 -2.52 16.64 -6.67
C HIS A 160 -1.51 15.49 -6.87
N ALA A 161 -1.86 14.44 -7.62
CA ALA A 161 -1.04 13.23 -7.79
C ALA A 161 0.44 13.52 -8.13
N HIS A 162 0.71 14.43 -9.07
CA HIS A 162 2.07 14.77 -9.47
C HIS A 162 2.84 15.49 -8.34
N LYS A 163 2.19 16.44 -7.67
CA LYS A 163 2.80 17.19 -6.56
C LYS A 163 3.05 16.30 -5.36
N ASP A 164 2.12 15.40 -5.01
CA ASP A 164 2.31 14.45 -3.92
C ASP A 164 3.37 13.38 -4.24
N ARG A 165 3.48 12.91 -5.49
CA ARG A 165 4.59 12.03 -5.90
C ARG A 165 5.94 12.73 -5.80
N SER A 166 6.06 13.96 -6.30
CA SER A 166 7.27 14.77 -6.21
C SER A 166 7.67 15.03 -4.75
N ARG A 167 6.71 15.41 -3.89
CA ARG A 167 6.93 15.61 -2.45
C ARG A 167 7.38 14.32 -1.75
N ARG A 168 6.73 13.17 -1.99
CA ARG A 168 7.16 11.87 -1.44
C ARG A 168 8.57 11.50 -1.89
N ALA A 169 8.94 11.79 -3.14
CA ALA A 169 10.28 11.56 -3.68
C ALA A 169 11.35 12.43 -3.00
N GLN A 170 11.02 13.69 -2.72
CA GLN A 170 11.87 14.59 -1.93
C GLN A 170 12.00 14.11 -0.47
N GLU A 171 10.89 13.79 0.20
CA GLU A 171 10.85 13.34 1.59
C GLU A 171 11.72 12.07 1.80
N ARG A 172 11.60 11.05 0.94
CA ARG A 172 12.39 9.82 1.04
C ARG A 172 13.87 10.02 0.67
N ALA A 173 14.18 10.79 -0.37
CA ALA A 173 15.55 11.06 -0.75
C ALA A 173 16.27 11.85 0.35
N TYR A 174 15.59 12.83 0.96
CA TYR A 174 16.11 13.59 2.09
C TYR A 174 16.35 12.71 3.31
N HIS A 175 15.40 11.83 3.68
CA HIS A 175 15.57 10.90 4.81
C HIS A 175 16.77 9.97 4.62
N PHE A 176 16.96 9.42 3.41
CA PHE A 176 18.13 8.60 3.09
C PHE A 176 19.43 9.41 3.17
N MET A 177 19.50 10.55 2.46
CA MET A 177 20.68 11.41 2.43
C MET A 177 21.10 11.87 3.83
N SER A 178 20.13 12.25 4.68
CA SER A 178 20.39 12.72 6.03
C SER A 178 20.93 11.63 6.96
N ALA A 179 20.66 10.35 6.68
CA ALA A 179 21.09 9.23 7.50
C ALA A 179 22.46 8.67 7.08
N ILE A 180 22.77 8.66 5.78
CA ILE A 180 24.01 8.05 5.25
C ILE A 180 25.08 9.07 4.82
N ALA A 181 24.71 10.32 4.60
CA ALA A 181 25.58 11.34 3.99
C ALA A 181 25.42 12.74 4.61
N GLY A 182 24.84 12.85 5.81
CA GLY A 182 24.62 14.13 6.50
C GLY A 182 25.91 14.87 6.88
N ASP A 183 27.03 14.14 6.98
CA ASP A 183 28.39 14.64 7.23
C ASP A 183 29.18 14.89 5.94
N MET A 184 28.66 14.51 4.76
CA MET A 184 29.39 14.63 3.50
C MET A 184 29.38 16.06 2.95
N PRO A 185 30.49 16.50 2.30
CA PRO A 185 30.52 17.76 1.55
C PRO A 185 29.37 17.86 0.56
N GLY A 186 28.76 19.04 0.48
CA GLY A 186 27.65 19.32 -0.44
C GLY A 186 26.25 18.91 0.05
N PHE A 187 26.10 18.20 1.18
CA PHE A 187 24.80 17.76 1.71
C PHE A 187 23.75 18.89 1.80
N GLU A 188 24.15 20.03 2.38
CA GLU A 188 23.31 21.22 2.55
C GLU A 188 22.82 21.83 1.22
N GLU A 189 23.68 21.88 0.20
CA GLU A 189 23.31 22.39 -1.12
C GLU A 189 22.50 21.35 -1.92
N ALA A 190 22.77 20.07 -1.70
CA ALA A 190 22.02 18.96 -2.28
C ALA A 190 20.59 18.90 -1.73
N SER A 191 20.39 19.09 -0.41
CA SER A 191 19.05 19.12 0.19
C SER A 191 18.22 20.28 -0.37
N ARG A 192 18.81 21.48 -0.50
CA ARG A 192 18.16 22.63 -1.12
C ARG A 192 17.83 22.41 -2.59
N ALA A 193 18.74 21.81 -3.36
CA ALA A 193 18.48 21.47 -4.76
C ALA A 193 17.35 20.42 -4.92
N LEU A 194 17.30 19.42 -4.04
CA LEU A 194 16.25 18.40 -3.98
C LEU A 194 14.87 19.04 -3.75
N PHE A 195 14.72 19.89 -2.74
CA PHE A 195 13.45 20.57 -2.45
C PHE A 195 13.07 21.62 -3.51
N ALA A 196 14.06 22.25 -4.15
CA ALA A 196 13.85 23.11 -5.32
C ALA A 196 13.46 22.34 -6.61
N ASN A 197 13.47 21.00 -6.57
CA ASN A 197 13.24 20.11 -7.72
C ASN A 197 14.26 20.33 -8.87
N ASP A 198 15.48 20.75 -8.54
CA ASP A 198 16.58 20.95 -9.48
C ASP A 198 17.48 19.71 -9.52
N ALA A 199 17.10 18.75 -10.35
CA ALA A 199 17.83 17.49 -10.53
C ALA A 199 19.23 17.67 -11.17
N ALA A 200 19.50 18.81 -11.82
CA ALA A 200 20.81 19.11 -12.40
C ALA A 200 21.78 19.59 -11.31
N ARG A 201 21.37 20.59 -10.52
CA ARG A 201 22.12 21.07 -9.35
C ARG A 201 22.29 19.98 -8.32
N LEU A 202 21.25 19.18 -8.03
CA LEU A 202 21.37 18.04 -7.10
C LEU A 202 22.52 17.13 -7.52
N ARG A 203 22.50 16.63 -8.78
CA ARG A 203 23.53 15.75 -9.32
C ARG A 203 24.94 16.35 -9.26
N ALA A 204 25.07 17.66 -9.45
CA ALA A 204 26.35 18.37 -9.31
C ALA A 204 26.86 18.39 -7.86
N GLN A 205 25.98 18.66 -6.88
CA GLN A 205 26.36 18.74 -5.46
C GLN A 205 26.77 17.37 -4.89
N ILE A 206 26.09 16.29 -5.30
CA ILE A 206 26.42 14.92 -4.85
C ILE A 206 27.44 14.20 -5.75
N ALA A 207 28.07 14.89 -6.72
CA ALA A 207 28.93 14.26 -7.71
C ALA A 207 30.15 13.55 -7.09
N GLY A 208 30.69 14.10 -6.00
CA GLY A 208 31.83 13.56 -5.24
C GLY A 208 31.46 12.52 -4.18
N TRP A 209 30.18 12.17 -4.02
CA TRP A 209 29.75 11.14 -3.08
C TRP A 209 30.07 9.73 -3.61
N PRO A 210 30.18 8.72 -2.74
CA PRO A 210 30.31 7.31 -3.14
C PRO A 210 29.21 6.91 -4.13
N ALA A 211 29.59 6.18 -5.19
CA ALA A 211 28.71 5.94 -6.34
C ALA A 211 27.37 5.30 -5.96
N ASP A 212 27.37 4.26 -5.12
CA ASP A 212 26.14 3.59 -4.66
C ASP A 212 25.20 4.55 -3.89
N VAL A 213 25.75 5.42 -3.03
CA VAL A 213 24.98 6.41 -2.26
C VAL A 213 24.39 7.46 -3.21
N ARG A 214 25.21 8.00 -4.10
CA ARG A 214 24.83 9.01 -5.10
C ARG A 214 23.71 8.50 -6.01
N ASP A 215 23.92 7.32 -6.58
CA ASP A 215 23.02 6.75 -7.59
C ASP A 215 21.70 6.32 -6.94
N HIS A 216 21.73 5.86 -5.69
CA HIS A 216 20.52 5.60 -4.92
C HIS A 216 19.77 6.89 -4.52
N ALA A 217 20.45 7.95 -4.11
CA ALA A 217 19.82 9.24 -3.81
C ALA A 217 19.11 9.83 -5.05
N LEU A 218 19.70 9.71 -6.25
CA LEU A 218 19.05 10.10 -7.50
C LEU A 218 17.83 9.24 -7.86
N ALA A 219 17.91 7.92 -7.59
CA ALA A 219 16.79 7.01 -7.79
C ALA A 219 15.63 7.36 -6.84
N LEU A 220 15.90 7.60 -5.55
CA LEU A 220 14.90 8.06 -4.58
C LEU A 220 14.32 9.43 -4.95
N ALA A 221 15.13 10.38 -5.45
CA ALA A 221 14.65 11.71 -5.82
C ALA A 221 13.73 11.70 -7.07
N SER A 222 13.75 10.64 -7.87
CA SER A 222 12.92 10.49 -9.08
C SER A 222 11.53 9.98 -8.69
N PRO A 223 10.43 10.70 -8.95
CA PRO A 223 9.09 10.28 -8.54
C PRO A 223 8.70 8.94 -9.17
N ASP A 224 8.09 8.04 -8.40
CA ASP A 224 7.69 6.72 -8.91
C ASP A 224 6.67 6.81 -10.05
N ASP A 225 6.90 6.04 -11.10
CA ASP A 225 5.92 5.72 -12.14
C ASP A 225 4.86 4.74 -11.61
N GLY A 226 4.16 5.13 -10.54
CA GLY A 226 2.86 4.55 -10.20
C GLY A 226 2.87 3.12 -9.66
N ALA A 227 3.70 2.80 -8.66
CA ALA A 227 3.32 1.77 -7.71
C ALA A 227 2.03 2.24 -6.99
N PRO A 228 0.90 1.50 -7.06
CA PRO A 228 -0.30 1.88 -6.31
C PRO A 228 0.01 1.82 -4.82
N LEU A 229 -0.50 2.81 -4.08
CA LEU A 229 -0.52 2.74 -2.61
C LEU A 229 -1.17 1.41 -2.20
N PRO A 230 -0.66 0.68 -1.19
CA PRO A 230 -1.32 -0.51 -0.71
C PRO A 230 -2.75 -0.15 -0.32
N GLU A 231 -3.73 -0.79 -0.95
CA GLU A 231 -5.14 -0.61 -0.58
C GLU A 231 -5.32 -1.13 0.85
N VAL A 232 -5.46 -0.20 1.79
CA VAL A 232 -5.92 -0.51 3.14
C VAL A 232 -7.37 -0.96 3.02
N ARG A 233 -7.56 -2.28 3.07
CA ARG A 233 -8.88 -2.94 3.11
C ARG A 233 -9.45 -2.91 4.52
#